data_AF-A0A0J8D6U2-F1
#
_entry.id   AF-A0A0J8D6U2-F1
#
_cell.length_a   1.000
_cell.length_b   1.000
_cell.length_c   1.000
_cell.angle_alpha   90.00
_cell.angle_beta   90.00
_cell.angle_gamma   90.00
#
_symmetry.space_group_name_H-M   'P 1'
#
loop_
_entity.id
_entity.type
_entity.pdbx_description
1 polymer ?
#
loop_
_entity_poly.entity_id
_entity_poly.type
_entity_poly.pdbx_seq_one_letter_code
_entity_poly.pdbx_strand_id
1 'polypeptide(L)' 'MKVYVVSYKEDGGVKERGFRNIVDAEKLKKIKKGDIRPIEVEIKPVIRV' A
#
# COMPACT_ATOMS: atom_id res chain seq x y z
N MET A 1 4.37 -12.52 0.17
CA MET A 1 4.34 -11.55 -0.96
C MET A 1 4.53 -10.14 -0.39
N LYS A 2 5.45 -9.35 -0.93
CA LYS A 2 5.71 -7.98 -0.44
C LYS A 2 4.75 -7.00 -1.11
N VAL A 3 4.03 -6.21 -0.31
CA VAL A 3 3.12 -5.15 -0.75
C VAL A 3 3.52 -3.86 -0.07
N TYR A 4 3.57 -2.77 -0.83
CA TYR A 4 3.87 -1.43 -0.35
C TYR A 4 2.57 -0.67 -0.15
N VAL A 5 2.21 -0.34 1.08
CA VAL A 5 1.03 0.45 1.38
C VAL A 5 1.44 1.91 1.52
N VAL A 6 0.78 2.79 0.77
CA VAL A 6 0.97 4.23 0.87
C VAL A 6 -0.19 4.81 1.66
N SER A 7 0.10 5.41 2.81
CA SER A 7 -0.87 6.12 3.63
C SER A 7 -0.73 7.62 3.37
N TYR A 8 -1.81 8.31 2.98
CA TYR A 8 -1.78 9.74 2.67
C TYR A 8 -3.07 10.43 3.14
N LYS A 9 -2.99 11.74 3.42
CA LYS A 9 -4.16 12.54 3.78
C LYS A 9 -4.86 13.04 2.53
N GLU A 10 -6.15 12.76 2.42
CA GLU A 10 -7.02 13.23 1.35
C GLU A 10 -8.39 13.55 1.95
N ASP A 11 -8.92 14.75 1.70
CA ASP A 11 -10.25 15.19 2.14
C ASP A 11 -10.53 15.03 3.65
N GLY A 12 -9.55 15.40 4.48
CA GLY A 12 -9.68 15.32 5.95
C GLY A 12 -9.57 13.91 6.54
N GLY A 13 -9.43 12.88 5.70
CA GLY A 13 -9.22 11.48 6.10
C GLY A 13 -7.82 10.95 5.76
N VAL A 14 -7.43 9.86 6.41
CA VAL A 14 -6.26 9.06 6.02
C VAL A 14 -6.73 7.97 5.08
N LYS A 15 -6.23 7.98 3.85
CA LYS A 15 -6.44 6.89 2.88
C LYS A 15 -5.18 6.04 2.78
N GLU A 16 -5.39 4.75 2.56
CA GLU A 16 -4.32 3.76 2.40
C GLU A 16 -4.50 3.05 1.07
N ARG A 17 -3.41 2.89 0.31
CA ARG A 17 -3.43 2.20 -0.98
C ARG A 17 -2.26 1.22 -1.08
N GLY A 18 -2.55 -0.04 -1.35
CA GLY A 18 -1.55 -1.09 -1.53
C GLY A 18 -1.05 -1.20 -2.97
N PHE A 19 0.24 -1.40 -3.13
CA PHE A 19 0.95 -1.57 -4.40
C PHE A 19 1.85 -2.80 -4.33
N ARG A 20 1.88 -3.60 -5.40
CA ARG A 20 2.86 -4.70 -5.49
C ARG A 20 4.27 -4.21 -5.84
N ASN A 21 4.35 -3.05 -6.50
CA ASN A 21 5.60 -2.45 -6.96
C ASN A 21 5.94 -1.20 -6.14
N ILE A 22 7.21 -1.05 -5.76
CA ILE A 22 7.69 0.09 -4.98
C ILE A 22 7.67 1.39 -5.81
N VAL A 23 7.92 1.31 -7.11
CA VAL A 23 7.98 2.48 -8.00
C VAL A 23 6.62 3.21 -8.05
N ASP A 24 5.53 2.46 -8.15
CA ASP A 24 4.17 3.03 -8.12
C ASP A 24 3.83 3.64 -6.75
N ALA A 25 4.27 2.98 -5.66
CA ALA A 25 4.11 3.50 -4.31
C ALA A 25 4.88 4.82 -4.12
N GLU A 26 6.12 4.92 -4.60
CA GLU A 26 6.91 6.15 -4.57
C GLU A 26 6.31 7.28 -5.40
N LYS A 27 5.76 6.95 -6.58
CA LYS A 27 5.05 7.93 -7.41
C LYS A 27 3.85 8.50 -6.66
N LEU A 28 3.04 7.66 -6.02
CA LEU A 28 1.91 8.15 -5.21
C LEU A 28 2.37 8.93 -3.99
N LYS A 29 3.40 8.46 -3.28
CA LYS A 29 4.01 9.16 -2.15
C LYS A 29 4.42 10.59 -2.53
N LYS A 30 5.07 10.75 -3.68
CA LYS A 30 5.52 12.06 -4.19
C LYS A 30 4.36 12.99 -4.53
N ILE A 31 3.29 12.45 -5.13
CA ILE A 31 2.09 13.22 -5.51
C ILE A 31 1.27 13.63 -4.28
N LYS A 32 1.05 12.72 -3.34
CA LYS A 32 0.14 12.91 -2.20
C LYS A 32 0.85 13.25 -0.88
N LYS A 33 2.18 13.39 -0.89
CA LYS A 33 3.03 13.54 0.31
C LYS A 33 2.67 12.53 1.41
N GLY A 34 2.49 11.27 1.00
CA GLY A 34 2.17 10.16 1.90
C GLY A 34 3.41 9.54 2.53
N ASP A 35 3.17 8.46 3.27
CA ASP A 35 4.19 7.59 3.84
C ASP A 35 4.05 6.17 3.26
N ILE A 36 5.17 5.49 2.98
CA ILE A 36 5.17 4.13 2.41
C ILE A 36 5.56 3.16 3.51
N ARG A 37 4.69 2.19 3.76
CA ARG A 37 4.95 1.07 4.67
C ARG A 37 5.02 -0.23 3.88
N PRO A 38 6.19 -0.90 3.81
CA PRO A 38 6.26 -2.24 3.26
C PRO A 38 5.60 -3.22 4.24
N ILE A 39 4.66 -4.02 3.74
CA ILE A 39 3.99 -5.07 4.46
C ILE A 39 4.29 -6.39 3.76
N GLU A 40 4.84 -7.34 4.50
CA GLU A 40 4.90 -8.73 4.04
C GLU A 40 3.57 -9.40 4.33
N VAL A 41 2.78 -9.59 3.29
CA VAL A 41 1.53 -10.36 3.36
C VAL A 41 1.81 -11.80 2.95
N GLU A 42 1.63 -12.71 3.90
CA GLU A 42 1.53 -14.14 3.62
C GLU A 42 0.12 -14.43 3.13
N ILE A 43 -0.06 -14.52 1.81
CA ILE A 43 -1.33 -14.90 1.21
C ILE A 43 -1.48 -16.40 1.42
N LYS A 44 -2.15 -16.81 2.50
CA LYS A 44 -2.58 -18.20 2.65
C LYS A 44 -3.75 -18.43 1.69
N PRO A 45 -3.63 -19.35 0.71
CA PRO A 45 -4.78 -19.71 -0.10
C PRO A 45 -5.83 -20.32 0.83
N VAL A 46 -6.99 -19.68 0.91
CA VAL A 46 -8.15 -20.29 1.58
C VAL A 46 -8.67 -21.36 0.63
N ILE A 47 -8.16 -22.58 0.77
CA ILE A 47 -8.73 -23.75 0.11
C ILE A 47 -9.98 -24.11 0.91
N ARG A 48 -11.14 -23.70 0.40
CA ARG A 48 -12.43 -24.13 0.93
C ARG A 48 -12.67 -25.55 0.42
N VAL A 49 -12.42 -26.53 1.28
CA VAL A 49 -12.79 -27.94 1.06
C VAL A 49 -14.29 -28.14 1.17
#